data_AF-A0A1C6E7P2-F1
#
_entry.id   AF-A0A1C6E7P2-F1
#
_cell.length_a   1.000
_cell.length_b   1.000
_cell.length_c   1.000
_cell.angle_alpha   90.00
_cell.angle_beta   90.00
_cell.angle_gamma   90.00
#
_symmetry.space_group_name_H-M   'P 1'
#
loop_
_entity.id
_entity.type
_entity.pdbx_description
1 polymer ?
#
loop_
_entity_poly.entity_id
_entity_poly.type
_entity_poly.pdbx_seq_one_letter_code
_entity_poly.pdbx_strand_id
1 'polypeptide(L)' 'MDLVAFLLVVMGVSFVAGLIFLYFGVGRLHTDKHSTARVYILIGLGLLMLGLGFPLLMVY' A
#
# COMPACT_ATOMS: atom_id res chain seq x y z
N MET A 1 23.74 6.02 9.38
CA MET A 1 22.27 6.17 9.60
C MET A 1 21.49 5.64 8.39
N ASP A 2 22.00 4.59 7.75
CA ASP A 2 21.71 4.37 6.32
C ASP A 2 20.59 3.34 6.11
N LEU A 3 20.48 2.36 7.02
CA LEU A 3 19.47 1.31 6.93
C LEU A 3 18.08 1.80 7.37
N VAL A 4 18.00 2.54 8.48
CA VAL A 4 16.73 3.02 9.06
C VAL A 4 16.07 4.05 8.14
N ALA A 5 16.85 4.98 7.58
CA ALA A 5 16.36 5.96 6.62
C ALA A 5 15.90 5.28 5.32
N PHE A 6 16.67 4.31 4.81
CA PHE A 6 16.28 3.51 3.64
C PHE A 6 14.96 2.77 3.87
N LEU A 7 14.81 2.12 5.02
CA LEU A 7 13.57 1.44 5.41
C LEU A 7 12.40 2.42 5.48
N LEU A 8 12.57 3.58 6.12
CA LEU A 8 11.55 4.64 6.17
C LEU A 8 11.09 5.10 4.79
N VAL A 9 12.02 5.25 3.84
CA VAL A 9 11.67 5.62 2.46
C VAL A 9 10.90 4.50 1.77
N VAL A 10 11.37 3.25 1.86
CA VAL A 10 10.68 2.09 1.26
C VAL A 10 9.28 1.93 1.85
N MET A 11 9.12 2.13 3.15
CA MET A 11 7.84 2.10 3.85
C MET A 11 6.91 3.23 3.38
N GLY A 12 7.41 4.46 3.33
CA GLY A 12 6.64 5.61 2.88
C GLY A 12 6.17 5.44 1.43
N VAL A 13 7.05 4.98 0.54
CA VAL A 13 6.71 4.70 -0.85
C VAL A 13 5.69 3.56 -0.96
N SER A 14 5.84 2.48 -0.18
CA SER A 14 4.88 1.36 -0.16
C SER A 14 3.52 1.81 0.34
N PHE A 15 3.46 2.62 1.40
CA PHE A 15 2.23 3.16 1.95
C PHE A 15 1.49 4.04 0.94
N VAL A 16 2.20 5.00 0.33
CA VAL A 16 1.63 5.91 -0.68
C VAL A 16 1.17 5.14 -1.92
N ALA A 17 1.98 4.18 -2.40
CA ALA A 17 1.58 3.31 -3.50
C ALA A 17 0.32 2.51 -3.14
N GLY A 18 0.26 1.94 -1.93
CA GLY A 18 -0.90 1.21 -1.42
C GLY A 18 -2.19 2.03 -1.50
N LEU A 19 -2.15 3.29 -1.03
CA LEU A 19 -3.28 4.22 -1.11
C LEU A 19 -3.70 4.52 -2.55
N ILE A 20 -2.75 4.74 -3.45
CA ILE A 20 -3.04 5.00 -4.87
C ILE A 20 -3.74 3.79 -5.51
N PHE A 21 -3.22 2.58 -5.29
CA PHE A 21 -3.81 1.36 -5.81
C PHE A 21 -5.21 1.11 -5.24
N LEU A 22 -5.44 1.39 -3.95
CA LEU A 22 -6.78 1.33 -3.35
C LEU A 22 -7.73 2.37 -3.95
N TYR A 23 -7.30 3.62 -4.12
CA TYR A 23 -8.12 4.66 -4.72
C TYR A 23 -8.55 4.28 -6.15
N PHE A 24 -7.61 3.83 -6.98
CA PHE A 24 -7.92 3.34 -8.34
C PHE A 24 -8.77 2.08 -8.33
N GLY A 25 -8.55 1.17 -7.39
CA GLY A 25 -9.34 -0.05 -7.22
C GLY A 25 -10.80 0.26 -6.88
N VAL A 26 -11.04 1.18 -5.95
CA VAL A 26 -12.38 1.65 -5.59
C VAL A 26 -13.04 2.39 -6.76
N GLY A 27 -12.30 3.26 -7.45
CA GLY A 27 -12.81 3.95 -8.65
C GLY A 27 -13.20 2.97 -9.78
N ARG A 28 -12.43 1.90 -9.98
CA ARG A 28 -12.73 0.83 -10.93
C ARG A 28 -13.90 -0.06 -10.49
N LEU A 29 -14.16 -0.16 -9.19
CA LEU A 29 -15.33 -0.85 -8.65
C LEU A 29 -16.62 -0.12 -9.04
N HIS A 30 -16.55 1.21 -9.17
CA HIS A 30 -17.66 2.07 -9.57
C HIS A 30 -17.95 2.08 -11.08
N THR A 31 -17.06 1.50 -11.90
CA THR A 31 -17.17 1.44 -13.38
C THR A 31 -17.51 0.03 -13.89
N ASP A 32 -18.14 -0.80 -13.06
CA ASP A 32 -18.50 -2.22 -13.33
C ASP A 32 -17.32 -3.14 -13.69
N LYS A 33 -16.08 -2.65 -13.62
CA LYS A 33 -14.85 -3.41 -13.90
C LYS A 33 -14.36 -4.13 -12.64
N HIS A 34 -15.25 -4.93 -12.03
CA HIS A 34 -15.02 -5.59 -10.74
C HIS A 34 -13.83 -6.54 -10.73
N SER A 35 -13.57 -7.24 -11.84
CA SER A 35 -12.43 -8.16 -11.94
C SER A 35 -11.10 -7.43 -11.75
N THR A 36 -10.91 -6.31 -12.44
CA THR A 36 -9.69 -5.50 -12.29
C THR A 36 -9.65 -4.76 -10.96
N ALA A 37 -10.80 -4.25 -10.49
CA ALA A 37 -10.92 -3.55 -9.21
C ALA A 37 -10.39 -4.38 -8.03
N ARG A 38 -10.73 -5.68 -7.97
CA ARG A 38 -10.25 -6.61 -6.93
C ARG A 38 -8.73 -6.71 -6.91
N VAL A 39 -8.09 -6.76 -8.08
CA VAL A 39 -6.63 -6.83 -8.19
C VAL A 39 -5.97 -5.56 -7.64
N TYR A 40 -6.46 -4.38 -8.04
CA TYR A 40 -5.97 -3.11 -7.51
C TYR A 40 -6.16 -2.99 -5.99
N ILE A 41 -7.30 -3.45 -5.47
CA ILE A 41 -7.58 -3.45 -4.03
C ILE A 41 -6.63 -4.40 -3.30
N LEU A 42 -6.43 -5.64 -3.77
CA LEU A 42 -5.52 -6.62 -3.16
C LEU A 42 -4.07 -6.13 -3.14
N ILE A 43 -3.59 -5.56 -4.25
CA ILE A 43 -2.24 -4.97 -4.33
C ILE A 43 -2.12 -3.78 -3.36
N GLY A 44 -3.13 -2.89 -3.34
CA GLY A 44 -3.14 -1.73 -2.45
C GLY A 44 -3.11 -2.12 -0.97
N LEU A 45 -3.88 -3.15 -0.60
CA LEU A 45 -3.92 -3.67 0.77
C LEU A 45 -2.58 -4.32 1.18
N GLY A 46 -1.95 -5.09 0.29
CA GLY A 46 -0.63 -5.67 0.54
C GLY A 46 0.45 -4.62 0.75
N LEU A 47 0.46 -3.58 -0.09
CA LEU A 47 1.39 -2.45 0.02
C LEU A 47 1.17 -1.62 1.29
N LEU A 48 -0.08 -1.41 1.70
CA LEU A 48 -0.41 -0.77 2.98
C LEU A 48 0.13 -1.57 4.18
N MET A 49 -0.05 -2.89 4.17
CA MET A 49 0.45 -3.76 5.23
C MET A 49 1.98 -3.76 5.29
N LEU A 50 2.68 -3.68 4.15
CA LEU A 50 4.13 -3.52 4.12
C LEU A 50 4.58 -2.14 4.65
N GLY A 51 3.85 -1.08 4.31
CA GLY A 51 4.13 0.27 4.81
C GLY A 51 3.85 0.44 6.32
N LEU A 52 2.79 -0.20 6.83
CA LEU A 52 2.36 -0.14 8.24
C LEU A 52 2.92 -1.25 9.14
N GLY A 53 3.46 -2.32 8.56
CA GLY A 53 3.99 -3.46 9.32
C GLY A 53 5.31 -3.12 10.02
N PHE A 54 6.16 -2.32 9.38
CA PHE A 54 7.47 -1.98 9.93
C PHE A 54 7.46 -0.93 11.08
N PRO A 55 6.62 0.13 11.09
CA PRO A 55 6.46 1.02 12.24
C PRO A 55 5.92 0.25 13.44
N LEU A 56 4.97 -0.67 13.25
CA LEU A 56 4.44 -1.51 14.33
C LEU A 56 5.52 -2.44 14.91
N LEU A 57 6.42 -2.96 14.08
CA LEU A 57 7.57 -3.79 14.51
C LEU A 57 8.71 -2.98 15.15
N MET A 58 8.80 -1.68 14.89
CA MET A 58 9.81 -0.78 15.47
C MET A 58 9.34 -0.09 16.76
N VAL A 59 8.03 -0.05 16.99
CA VAL A 59 7.41 0.49 18.22
C VAL A 59 7.34 -0.56 19.34
N TYR A 60 7.52 -1.84 19.01
CA TYR A 60 7.56 -2.97 19.95
C TYR A 60 9.00 -3.44 20.18
#